data_AF-A0AAV6AKE7-F1
#
_entry.id   AF-A0AAV6AKE7-F1
#
_cell.length_a   1.000
_cell.length_b   1.000
_cell.length_c   1.000
_cell.angle_alpha   90.00
_cell.angle_beta   90.00
_cell.angle_gamma   90.00
#
_symmetry.space_group_name_H-M   'P 1'
#
loop_
_entity.id
_entity.type
_entity.pdbx_description
1 polymer ?
#
loop_
_entity_poly.entity_id
_entity_poly.type
_entity_poly.pdbx_seq_one_letter_code
_entity_poly.pdbx_strand_id
1 'polypeptide(L)'
;GENCAYIHLSESDRGVPGTGTIDWTDVFRALGETGFKGDLVMESFVTLPPEIASALCVWRSVARDRHEVLEKGVPFLKSMAKVHGLA
;
A
#
# COMPACT_ATOMS: atom_id res chain seq x y z
N GLY A 1 -14.40 -11.06 -3.77
CA GLY A 1 -13.81 -11.01 -5.11
C GLY A 1 -14.61 -10.12 -6.04
N GLU A 2 -15.83 -10.50 -6.40
CA GLU A 2 -16.51 -10.01 -7.62
C GLU A 2 -16.99 -8.55 -7.61
N ASN A 3 -17.28 -7.98 -6.42
CA ASN A 3 -17.76 -6.60 -6.31
C ASN A 3 -16.62 -5.57 -6.12
N CYS A 4 -15.37 -6.01 -6.04
CA CYS A 4 -14.22 -5.14 -5.84
C CYS A 4 -13.29 -5.24 -7.06
N ALA A 5 -13.08 -4.12 -7.73
CA ALA A 5 -12.24 -4.05 -8.94
C ALA A 5 -10.90 -3.33 -8.71
N TYR A 6 -10.72 -2.67 -7.56
CA TYR A 6 -9.60 -1.78 -7.34
C TYR A 6 -9.33 -1.58 -5.85
N ILE A 7 -8.08 -1.71 -5.41
CA ILE A 7 -7.67 -1.56 -4.01
C ILE A 7 -6.41 -0.70 -3.92
N HIS A 8 -6.46 0.32 -3.05
CA HIS A 8 -5.27 1.03 -2.60
C HIS A 8 -4.53 0.24 -1.52
N LEU A 9 -3.24 0.02 -1.74
CA LEU A 9 -2.31 -0.56 -0.78
C LEU A 9 -1.54 0.58 -0.12
N SER A 10 -1.96 0.95 1.09
CA SER A 10 -1.37 2.04 1.86
C SER A 10 -1.08 1.56 3.27
N GLU A 11 0.12 1.81 3.78
CA GLU A 11 0.50 1.44 5.14
C GLU A 11 -0.34 2.20 6.19
N SER A 12 -0.37 1.70 7.43
CA SER A 12 -1.16 2.27 8.53
C SER A 12 -0.91 3.76 8.76
N ASP A 13 0.29 4.24 8.45
CA ASP A 13 0.65 5.65 8.53
C ASP A 13 0.89 6.33 7.18
N ARG A 14 0.49 5.69 6.08
CA ARG A 14 0.67 6.17 4.69
C ARG A 14 2.13 6.24 4.24
N GLY A 15 3.07 5.70 5.02
CA GLY A 15 4.50 5.61 4.71
C GLY A 15 4.84 4.45 3.78
N VAL A 16 6.00 3.82 4.03
CA VAL A 16 6.49 2.69 3.25
C VAL A 16 5.69 1.42 3.62
N PRO A 17 5.03 0.74 2.66
CA PRO A 17 4.41 -0.55 2.93
C PRO A 17 5.37 -1.55 3.57
N GLY A 18 4.93 -2.19 4.65
CA GLY A 18 5.70 -3.18 5.41
C GLY A 18 6.48 -2.60 6.61
N THR A 19 6.41 -1.29 6.85
CA THR A 19 7.09 -0.65 8.00
C THR A 19 6.12 -0.17 9.09
N GLY A 20 4.82 -0.36 8.89
CA GLY A 20 3.79 0.02 9.86
C GLY A 20 3.19 -1.19 10.58
N THR A 21 1.88 -1.20 10.70
CA THR A 21 1.14 -2.16 11.54
C THR A 21 0.08 -2.93 10.77
N ILE A 22 -0.05 -2.74 9.46
CA ILE A 22 -0.95 -3.57 8.65
C ILE A 22 -0.42 -5.00 8.62
N ASP A 23 -1.31 -5.96 8.86
CA ASP A 23 -1.04 -7.37 8.62
C ASP A 23 -1.15 -7.67 7.12
N TRP A 24 -0.07 -7.39 6.40
CA TRP A 24 -0.01 -7.62 4.95
C TRP A 24 -0.12 -9.11 4.59
N THR A 25 0.28 -10.02 5.49
CA THR A 25 0.14 -11.46 5.23
C THR A 25 -1.34 -11.83 5.18
N ASP A 26 -2.12 -11.37 6.15
CA ASP A 26 -3.55 -11.65 6.19
C ASP A 26 -4.31 -11.00 5.03
N VAL A 27 -3.98 -9.75 4.71
CA VAL A 27 -4.55 -9.02 3.57
C VAL A 27 -4.33 -9.78 2.26
N PHE A 28 -3.09 -10.14 1.94
CA PHE A 28 -2.80 -10.83 0.68
C PHE A 28 -3.31 -12.28 0.64
N ARG A 29 -3.32 -12.97 1.80
CA ARG A 29 -3.96 -14.28 1.94
C ARG A 29 -5.45 -14.21 1.57
N ALA A 30 -6.19 -13.25 2.14
CA ALA A 30 -7.62 -13.08 1.84
C ALA A 30 -7.86 -12.70 0.37
N LEU A 31 -7.02 -11.86 -0.22
CA LEU A 31 -7.10 -11.52 -1.64
C LEU A 31 -6.91 -12.75 -2.54
N GLY A 32 -5.94 -13.60 -2.22
CA GLY A 32 -5.70 -14.87 -2.93
C GLY A 32 -6.87 -15.85 -2.78
N GLU A 33 -7.34 -16.08 -1.55
CA GLU A 33 -8.46 -16.99 -1.24
C GLU A 33 -9.77 -16.56 -1.91
N THR A 34 -10.03 -15.27 -2.03
CA THR A 34 -11.22 -14.75 -2.71
C THR A 34 -11.08 -14.63 -4.22
N GLY A 35 -9.92 -15.01 -4.77
CA GLY A 35 -9.63 -14.96 -6.20
C GLY A 35 -9.71 -13.54 -6.77
N PHE A 36 -9.32 -12.51 -6.01
CA PHE A 36 -9.36 -11.12 -6.45
C PHE A 36 -8.62 -10.93 -7.80
N LYS A 37 -9.26 -10.24 -8.75
CA LYS A 37 -8.74 -9.99 -10.11
C LYS A 37 -8.62 -8.51 -10.46
N GLY A 38 -8.94 -7.63 -9.52
CA GLY A 38 -8.85 -6.19 -9.73
C GLY A 38 -7.42 -5.67 -9.60
N ASP A 39 -7.27 -4.35 -9.74
CA ASP A 39 -5.97 -3.70 -9.62
C ASP A 39 -5.58 -3.50 -8.15
N LEU A 40 -4.29 -3.72 -7.88
CA LEU A 40 -3.65 -3.45 -6.61
C LEU A 40 -2.66 -2.29 -6.81
N VAL A 41 -2.96 -1.12 -6.25
CA VAL A 41 -2.19 0.11 -6.49
C VAL A 41 -1.64 0.66 -5.18
N MET A 42 -0.33 0.86 -5.12
CA MET A 42 0.34 1.42 -3.94
C MET A 42 0.01 2.92 -3.82
N GLU A 43 -0.42 3.36 -2.63
CA GLU A 43 -0.69 4.75 -2.29
C GLU A 43 0.12 5.18 -1.06
N SER A 44 0.83 6.31 -1.15
CA SER A 44 1.63 6.88 -0.07
C SER A 44 1.71 8.41 -0.19
N PHE A 45 1.96 9.11 0.93
CA PHE A 45 1.88 10.56 1.06
C PHE A 45 3.20 11.21 1.51
N VAL A 46 4.28 11.01 0.75
CA VAL A 46 5.63 11.50 1.13
C VAL A 46 5.90 12.95 0.73
N THR A 47 5.20 13.48 -0.26
CA THR A 47 5.34 14.87 -0.70
C THR A 47 3.99 15.35 -1.22
N LEU A 48 3.31 16.16 -0.41
CA LEU A 48 1.99 16.70 -0.74
C LEU A 48 2.04 18.23 -0.72
N PRO A 49 1.30 18.91 -1.62
CA PRO A 49 1.01 20.32 -1.46
C PRO A 49 0.37 20.59 -0.08
N PRO A 50 0.64 21.74 0.57
CA PRO A 50 0.13 22.04 1.91
C PRO A 50 -1.39 21.87 2.05
N GLU A 51 -2.15 22.22 1.01
CA GLU A 51 -3.61 22.11 0.99
C GLU A 51 -4.06 20.64 1.04
N ILE A 52 -3.36 19.76 0.31
CA ILE A 52 -3.64 18.33 0.28
C ILE A 52 -3.16 17.66 1.57
N ALA A 53 -1.99 18.04 2.09
CA ALA A 53 -1.48 17.56 3.36
C ALA A 53 -2.47 17.90 4.51
N SER A 54 -3.01 19.11 4.51
CA SER A 54 -4.02 19.53 5.48
C SER A 54 -5.32 18.74 5.34
N ALA A 55 -5.82 18.55 4.12
CA ALA A 55 -7.04 17.78 3.86
C ALA A 55 -6.93 16.30 4.25
N LEU A 56 -5.73 15.72 4.15
CA LEU A 56 -5.43 14.32 4.47
C LEU A 56 -4.83 14.11 5.87
N CYS A 57 -4.77 15.17 6.68
CA CYS A 57 -4.21 15.14 8.03
C CYS A 57 -2.75 14.63 8.11
N VAL A 58 -1.92 14.98 7.12
CA VAL A 58 -0.50 14.60 7.08
C VAL A 58 0.33 15.66 7.81
N TRP A 59 0.55 15.44 9.10
CA TRP A 59 1.22 16.40 10.00
C TRP A 59 2.70 16.11 10.23
N ARG A 60 3.18 14.95 9.79
CA ARG A 60 4.57 14.51 9.93
C ARG A 60 5.07 13.89 8.64
N SER A 61 6.38 13.83 8.47
CA SER A 61 6.97 13.00 7.41
C SER A 61 6.65 11.52 7.69
N VAL A 62 6.24 10.81 6.64
CA VAL A 62 5.89 9.37 6.70
C VAL A 62 6.95 8.48 6.02
N ALA A 63 7.85 9.09 5.24
CA ALA A 63 9.06 8.50 4.70
C ALA A 63 10.10 9.62 4.48
N ARG A 64 11.33 9.28 4.10
CA ARG A 64 12.39 10.25 3.78
C ARG A 64 12.09 10.99 2.48
N ASP A 65 11.71 10.26 1.44
CA ASP A 65 11.42 10.77 0.10
C ASP A 65 10.63 9.73 -0.72
N ARG A 66 10.17 10.13 -1.92
CA ARG A 66 9.42 9.24 -2.82
C ARG A 66 10.22 8.02 -3.29
N HIS A 67 11.55 8.11 -3.35
CA HIS A 67 12.39 7.00 -3.79
C HIS A 67 12.38 5.88 -2.76
N GLU A 68 12.44 6.23 -1.47
CA GLU A 68 12.36 5.25 -0.38
C GLU A 68 11.07 4.40 -0.48
N VAL A 69 9.92 5.04 -0.71
CA VAL A 69 8.65 4.32 -0.86
C VAL A 69 8.64 3.42 -2.09
N LEU A 70 9.16 3.88 -3.23
CA LEU A 70 9.19 3.10 -4.46
C LEU A 70 10.17 1.93 -4.36
N GLU A 71 11.36 2.16 -3.82
CA GLU A 71 12.45 1.17 -3.76
C GLU A 71 12.22 0.10 -2.69
N LYS A 72 11.51 0.43 -1.60
CA LYS A 72 11.22 -0.53 -0.52
C LYS A 72 9.79 -1.09 -0.59
N GLY A 73 8.81 -0.22 -0.81
CA GLY A 73 7.39 -0.59 -0.78
C GLY A 73 6.95 -1.44 -1.96
N VAL A 74 7.35 -1.10 -3.19
CA VAL A 74 6.93 -1.86 -4.37
C VAL A 74 7.47 -3.29 -4.35
N PRO A 75 8.77 -3.56 -4.07
CA PRO A 75 9.26 -4.93 -3.96
C PRO A 75 8.58 -5.73 -2.85
N PHE A 76 8.30 -5.09 -1.70
CA PHE A 76 7.57 -5.72 -0.60
C PHE A 76 6.15 -6.15 -1.02
N LEU A 77 5.37 -5.25 -1.63
CA LEU A 77 4.02 -5.60 -2.08
C LEU A 77 4.03 -6.65 -3.20
N LYS A 78 5.00 -6.60 -4.12
CA LYS A 78 5.17 -7.61 -5.17
C LYS A 78 5.53 -8.98 -4.60
N SER A 79 6.36 -9.05 -3.56
CA SER A 79 6.70 -10.33 -2.93
C SER A 79 5.47 -10.94 -2.25
N MET A 80 4.66 -10.13 -1.56
CA MET A 80 3.37 -10.56 -0.99
C MET A 80 2.43 -11.10 -2.08
N ALA A 81 2.26 -10.35 -3.19
CA ALA A 81 1.43 -10.80 -4.31
C ALA A 81 1.88 -12.16 -4.85
N LYS A 82 3.20 -12.34 -5.06
CA LYS A 82 3.77 -13.60 -5.55
C LYS A 82 3.55 -14.78 -4.61
N VAL A 83 3.78 -14.58 -3.30
CA VAL A 83 3.59 -15.62 -2.28
C VAL A 83 2.13 -16.09 -2.22
N HIS A 84 1.18 -15.19 -2.45
CA HIS A 84 -0.25 -15.47 -2.37
C HIS A 84 -0.94 -15.72 -3.72
N GLY A 85 -0.19 -15.94 -4.79
CA GLY A 85 -0.73 -16.35 -6.11
C GLY A 85 -1.51 -15.26 -6.85
N LEU A 86 -1.20 -13.98 -6.59
CA LEU A 86 -1.80 -12.81 -7.21
C LEU A 86 -0.92 -12.19 -8.32
N ALA A 87 0.26 -12.76 -8.57
CA ALA A 87 1.24 -12.30 -9.57
C ALA A 87 1.81 -13.46 -10.40
#